data_AF-A0AAJ3TVU2-F1
#
_entry.id   AF-A0AAJ3TVU2-F1
#
_cell.length_a   1.000
_cell.length_b   1.000
_cell.length_c   1.000
_cell.angle_alpha   90.00
_cell.angle_beta   90.00
_cell.angle_gamma   90.00
#
_symmetry.space_group_name_H-M   'P 1'
#
loop_
_entity.id
_entity.type
_entity.pdbx_description
1 polymer ?
#
loop_
_entity_poly.entity_id
_entity_poly.type
_entity_poly.pdbx_seq_one_letter_code
_entity_poly.pdbx_strand_id
1 'polypeptide(L)'
;MRPPPSRNLGNVVAAVFLAMAVLFALGVVATYFLRDRTATSPGPQTITVTPGPKGSGDGADGRFFSSLAIYGIADNGNDAVRQRFMEFGHHTCFSLLPPHPQALDSTVTDIMTAENQDVASGSPWSPQFTHDDAEHLAEAAIGAYCPSVSR
;
A
#
# COMPACT_ATOMS: atom_id res chain seq x y z
N MET A 1 60.65 -37.96 26.77
CA MET A 1 59.97 -37.15 25.73
C MET A 1 58.84 -36.37 26.39
N ARG A 2 58.91 -35.04 26.44
CA ARG A 2 57.88 -34.15 27.00
C ARG A 2 57.19 -33.45 25.82
N PRO A 3 55.86 -33.51 25.65
CA PRO A 3 55.20 -32.84 24.54
C PRO A 3 55.30 -31.30 24.69
N PRO A 4 55.40 -30.55 23.58
CA PRO A 4 55.57 -29.10 23.62
C PRO A 4 54.32 -28.38 24.15
N PRO A 5 54.48 -27.30 24.94
CA PRO A 5 53.39 -26.59 25.61
C PRO A 5 52.46 -25.79 24.66
N SER A 6 52.80 -25.69 23.38
CA SER A 6 52.09 -24.85 22.39
C SER A 6 50.71 -25.37 22.00
N ARG A 7 50.47 -26.69 22.06
CA ARG A 7 49.20 -27.32 21.65
C ARG A 7 48.07 -27.08 22.66
N ASN A 8 48.42 -26.94 23.95
CA ASN A 8 47.46 -26.67 25.02
C ASN A 8 47.02 -25.21 25.04
N LEU A 9 47.93 -24.27 24.74
CA LEU A 9 47.61 -22.83 24.67
C LEU A 9 46.63 -22.51 23.53
N GLY A 10 46.83 -23.08 22.34
CA GLY A 10 45.92 -22.89 21.20
C GLY A 10 44.50 -23.40 21.48
N ASN A 11 44.38 -24.54 22.16
CA ASN A 11 43.08 -25.10 22.54
C ASN A 11 42.35 -24.26 23.61
N VAL A 12 43.10 -23.70 24.58
CA VAL A 12 42.52 -22.82 25.60
C VAL A 12 42.00 -21.53 24.96
N VAL A 13 42.76 -20.93 24.05
CA VAL A 13 42.33 -19.72 23.33
C VAL A 13 41.08 -19.99 22.49
N ALA A 14 41.06 -21.08 21.71
CA ALA A 14 39.89 -21.46 20.92
C ALA A 14 38.64 -21.74 21.79
N ALA A 15 38.81 -22.41 22.93
CA ALA A 15 37.73 -22.68 23.88
C ALA A 15 37.16 -21.38 24.48
N VAL A 16 38.01 -20.40 24.80
CA VAL A 16 37.58 -19.10 25.31
C VAL A 16 36.78 -18.33 24.25
N PHE A 17 37.23 -18.30 22.99
CA PHE A 17 36.48 -17.64 21.91
C PHE A 17 35.12 -18.31 21.67
N LEU A 18 35.08 -19.65 21.66
CA LEU A 18 33.84 -20.40 21.51
C LEU A 18 32.86 -20.09 22.66
N ALA A 19 33.34 -20.11 23.91
CA ALA A 19 32.52 -19.80 25.08
C ALA A 19 31.95 -18.37 25.00
N MET A 20 32.79 -17.39 24.61
CA MET A 20 32.35 -16.00 24.45
C MET A 20 31.31 -15.83 23.33
N ALA A 21 31.48 -16.52 22.20
CA ALA A 21 30.53 -16.49 21.09
C ALA A 21 29.17 -17.09 21.50
N VAL A 22 29.18 -18.21 22.24
CA VAL A 22 27.96 -18.84 22.78
C VAL A 22 27.25 -17.92 23.78
N LEU A 23 28.00 -17.31 24.71
CA LEU A 23 27.43 -16.36 25.67
C LEU A 23 26.81 -15.14 24.97
N PHE A 24 27.48 -14.62 23.94
CA PHE A 24 26.95 -13.51 23.15
C PHE A 24 25.67 -13.90 22.41
N ALA A 25 25.65 -15.05 21.72
CA ALA A 25 24.47 -15.54 21.03
C ALA A 25 23.29 -15.76 21.99
N LEU A 26 23.52 -16.36 23.16
CA LEU A 26 22.51 -16.54 24.20
C LEU A 26 21.99 -15.20 24.73
N GLY A 27 22.85 -14.20 24.89
CA GLY A 27 22.45 -12.85 25.30
C GLY A 27 21.56 -12.15 24.26
N VAL A 28 21.88 -12.27 22.97
CA VAL A 28 21.05 -11.74 21.88
C VAL A 28 19.69 -12.43 21.83
N VAL A 29 19.65 -13.76 21.98
CA VAL A 29 18.39 -14.52 22.00
C VAL A 29 17.54 -14.15 23.22
N ALA A 30 18.15 -14.05 24.41
CA ALA A 30 17.43 -13.67 25.63
C ALA A 30 16.84 -12.25 25.53
N THR A 31 17.59 -11.29 24.98
CA THR A 31 17.09 -9.93 24.77
C THR A 31 15.98 -9.87 23.73
N TYR A 32 16.05 -10.68 22.67
CA TYR A 32 14.96 -10.82 21.70
C TYR A 32 13.67 -11.34 22.34
N PHE A 33 13.74 -12.45 23.08
CA PHE A 33 12.58 -13.02 23.78
C PHE A 33 12.00 -12.07 24.85
N LEU A 34 12.85 -11.27 25.52
CA LEU A 34 12.40 -10.29 26.50
C LEU A 34 11.68 -9.10 25.83
N ARG A 35 12.18 -8.64 24.69
CA ARG A 35 11.52 -7.61 23.87
C ARG A 35 10.16 -8.09 23.37
N ASP A 36 10.09 -9.33 22.90
CA ASP A 36 8.85 -9.93 22.39
C ASP A 36 7.79 -10.06 23.49
N ARG A 37 8.19 -10.45 24.72
CA ARG A 37 7.25 -10.52 25.86
C ARG A 37 6.81 -9.17 26.40
N THR A 38 7.54 -8.10 26.13
CA THR A 38 7.19 -6.73 26.57
C THR A 38 6.52 -5.92 25.46
N ALA A 39 6.40 -6.49 24.25
CA ALA A 39 5.59 -5.93 23.19
C ALA A 39 4.12 -5.96 23.60
N THR A 40 3.66 -4.87 24.20
CA THR A 40 2.26 -4.71 24.57
C THR A 40 1.57 -4.09 23.36
N SER A 41 0.69 -4.84 22.69
CA SER A 41 -0.20 -4.24 21.71
C SER A 41 -1.07 -3.22 22.44
N PRO A 42 -1.24 -1.99 21.93
CA PRO A 42 -2.36 -1.16 22.34
C PRO A 42 -3.63 -2.02 22.23
N GLY A 43 -4.50 -1.97 23.25
CA GLY A 43 -5.79 -2.65 23.20
C GLY A 43 -6.59 -2.17 21.97
N PRO A 44 -7.65 -2.88 21.55
CA PRO A 44 -8.45 -2.50 20.39
C PRO A 44 -8.89 -1.03 20.50
N GLN A 45 -8.32 -0.18 19.65
CA GLN A 45 -8.65 1.24 19.61
C GLN A 45 -9.95 1.34 18.81
N THR A 46 -11.09 1.59 19.44
CA THR A 46 -12.32 1.91 18.71
C THR A 46 -12.22 3.35 18.22
N ILE A 47 -11.72 3.55 16.99
CA ILE A 47 -11.76 4.86 16.34
C ILE A 47 -13.18 5.09 15.85
N THR A 48 -13.90 6.01 16.49
CA THR A 48 -15.16 6.52 15.94
C THR A 48 -14.82 7.43 14.76
N VAL A 49 -14.94 6.90 13.54
CA VAL A 49 -14.89 7.71 12.33
C VAL A 49 -16.23 8.43 12.22
N THR A 50 -16.27 9.70 12.64
CA THR A 50 -17.39 10.56 12.29
C THR A 50 -17.31 10.83 10.79
N PRO A 51 -18.36 10.53 10.00
CA PRO A 51 -18.39 10.92 8.59
C PRO A 51 -18.23 12.43 8.52
N GLY A 52 -17.11 12.88 7.95
CA GLY A 52 -16.92 14.31 7.65
C GLY A 52 -17.95 14.75 6.61
N PRO A 53 -18.27 16.06 6.53
CA PRO A 53 -19.08 16.59 5.43
C PRO A 53 -18.49 16.11 4.10
N LYS A 54 -19.34 15.58 3.21
CA LYS A 54 -18.99 15.16 1.85
C LYS A 54 -18.19 16.30 1.22
N GLY A 55 -16.87 16.12 1.16
CA GLY A 55 -15.96 17.24 1.03
C GLY A 55 -16.18 17.94 -0.30
N SER A 56 -16.75 19.15 -0.25
CA SER A 56 -16.46 20.21 -1.22
C SER A 56 -15.03 20.76 -0.96
N GLY A 57 -14.09 19.86 -0.68
CA GLY A 57 -12.78 20.23 -0.16
C GLY A 57 -11.84 20.56 -1.31
N ASP A 58 -11.13 21.69 -1.20
CA ASP A 58 -10.03 22.11 -2.10
C ASP A 58 -8.86 21.09 -2.23
N GLY A 59 -8.99 19.90 -1.64
CA GLY A 59 -8.05 18.78 -1.74
C GLY A 59 -8.14 17.99 -3.03
N ALA A 60 -7.25 17.00 -3.19
CA ALA A 60 -7.13 16.20 -4.41
C ALA A 60 -8.44 15.47 -4.76
N ASP A 61 -9.12 14.86 -3.78
CA ASP A 61 -10.39 14.16 -4.01
C ASP A 61 -11.49 15.11 -4.51
N GLY A 62 -11.57 16.31 -3.95
CA GLY A 62 -12.54 17.31 -4.40
C GLY A 62 -12.30 17.73 -5.85
N ARG A 63 -11.03 17.93 -6.24
CA ARG A 63 -10.66 18.20 -7.64
C ARG A 63 -10.98 17.01 -8.55
N PHE A 64 -10.70 15.79 -8.11
CA PHE A 64 -11.00 14.57 -8.85
C PHE A 64 -12.51 14.47 -9.16
N PHE A 65 -13.37 14.51 -8.13
CA PHE A 65 -14.81 14.43 -8.33
C PHE A 65 -15.41 15.64 -9.06
N SER A 66 -14.86 16.85 -8.85
CA SER A 66 -15.27 18.03 -9.61
C SER A 66 -14.93 17.88 -11.11
N SER A 67 -13.81 17.24 -11.44
CA SER A 67 -13.41 16.95 -12.82
C SER A 67 -14.31 15.88 -13.43
N LEU A 68 -14.59 14.78 -12.71
CA LEU A 68 -15.50 13.72 -13.18
C LEU A 68 -16.91 14.25 -13.50
N ALA A 69 -17.40 15.18 -12.68
CA ALA A 69 -18.72 15.78 -12.88
C ALA A 69 -18.84 16.55 -14.21
N ILE A 70 -17.74 17.07 -14.78
CA ILE A 70 -17.73 17.73 -16.10
C ILE A 70 -18.09 16.73 -17.21
N TYR A 71 -17.69 15.47 -17.04
CA TYR A 71 -17.96 14.37 -17.97
C TYR A 71 -19.28 13.64 -17.68
N GLY A 72 -20.07 14.12 -16.71
CA GLY A 72 -21.31 13.45 -16.30
C GLY A 72 -21.09 12.18 -15.46
N ILE A 73 -19.85 11.92 -15.03
CA ILE A 73 -19.50 10.78 -14.18
C ILE A 73 -19.70 11.22 -12.72
N ALA A 74 -20.65 10.58 -12.03
CA ALA A 74 -21.00 10.93 -10.66
C ALA A 74 -21.19 9.67 -9.80
N ASP A 75 -20.89 9.79 -8.50
CA ASP A 75 -21.14 8.74 -7.52
C ASP A 75 -22.63 8.59 -7.14
N ASN A 76 -23.49 9.47 -7.66
CA ASN A 76 -24.93 9.55 -7.35
C ASN A 76 -25.24 9.54 -5.83
N GLY A 77 -24.30 10.04 -5.02
CA GLY A 77 -24.39 10.05 -3.57
C GLY A 77 -24.11 8.70 -2.90
N ASN A 78 -23.69 7.68 -3.64
CA ASN A 78 -23.35 6.36 -3.15
C ASN A 78 -21.87 6.29 -2.74
N ASP A 79 -21.62 6.09 -1.45
CA ASP A 79 -20.26 6.07 -0.92
C ASP A 79 -19.44 4.88 -1.44
N ALA A 80 -20.05 3.75 -1.81
CA ALA A 80 -19.32 2.63 -2.40
C ALA A 80 -18.78 2.97 -3.79
N VAL A 81 -19.61 3.63 -4.63
CA VAL A 81 -19.19 4.12 -5.95
C VAL A 81 -18.11 5.19 -5.81
N ARG A 82 -18.29 6.09 -4.84
CA ARG A 82 -17.30 7.10 -4.52
C ARG A 82 -15.94 6.47 -4.17
N GLN A 83 -15.93 5.49 -3.28
CA GLN A 83 -14.68 4.79 -2.90
C GLN A 83 -14.08 4.05 -4.09
N ARG A 84 -14.90 3.40 -4.92
CA ARG A 84 -14.46 2.68 -6.11
C ARG A 84 -13.79 3.60 -7.14
N PHE A 85 -14.37 4.78 -7.38
CA PHE A 85 -13.76 5.77 -8.27
C PHE A 85 -12.43 6.29 -7.73
N MET A 86 -12.30 6.53 -6.42
CA MET A 86 -11.02 6.91 -5.82
C MET A 86 -10.00 5.78 -5.93
N GLU A 87 -10.42 4.53 -5.76
CA GLU A 87 -9.56 3.36 -5.96
C GLU A 87 -9.00 3.33 -7.39
N PHE A 88 -9.84 3.49 -8.41
CA PHE A 88 -9.39 3.60 -9.80
C PHE A 88 -8.48 4.81 -10.04
N GLY A 89 -8.78 5.95 -9.42
CA GLY A 89 -7.94 7.14 -9.54
C GLY A 89 -6.55 6.94 -8.95
N HIS A 90 -6.47 6.33 -7.77
CA HIS A 90 -5.18 5.98 -7.16
C HIS A 90 -4.45 4.87 -7.93
N HIS A 91 -5.19 3.87 -8.43
CA HIS A 91 -4.64 2.83 -9.30
C HIS A 91 -4.03 3.43 -10.57
N THR A 92 -4.70 4.42 -11.19
CA THR A 92 -4.17 5.14 -12.35
C THR A 92 -2.77 5.68 -12.09
N CYS A 93 -2.62 6.44 -11.00
CA CYS A 93 -1.31 7.01 -10.66
C CYS A 93 -0.28 5.96 -10.30
N PHE A 94 -0.68 4.89 -9.62
CA PHE A 94 0.22 3.78 -9.31
C PHE A 94 0.73 3.10 -10.59
N SER A 95 -0.13 2.88 -11.57
CA SER A 95 0.20 2.21 -12.83
C SER A 95 1.08 3.08 -13.75
N LEU A 96 0.91 4.40 -13.71
CA LEU A 96 1.65 5.32 -14.60
C LEU A 96 3.01 5.78 -14.04
N LEU A 97 3.25 5.61 -12.74
CA LEU A 97 4.48 6.06 -12.10
C LEU A 97 5.54 4.94 -12.05
N PRO A 98 6.84 5.30 -11.87
CA PRO A 98 7.90 4.32 -11.62
C PRO A 98 7.56 3.37 -10.45
N PRO A 99 8.08 2.13 -10.44
CA PRO A 99 9.23 1.64 -11.22
C PRO A 99 8.91 1.03 -12.59
N HIS A 100 7.64 0.68 -12.85
CA HIS A 100 7.23 -0.02 -14.07
C HIS A 100 5.99 0.65 -14.66
N PRO A 101 6.15 1.83 -15.29
CA PRO A 101 5.03 2.57 -15.84
C PRO A 101 4.35 1.76 -16.95
N GLN A 102 3.03 1.64 -16.84
CA GLN A 102 2.16 1.08 -17.85
C GLN A 102 1.72 2.17 -18.83
N ALA A 103 1.24 1.75 -20.00
CA ALA A 103 0.61 2.66 -20.94
C ALA A 103 -0.77 3.09 -20.40
N LEU A 104 -1.13 4.37 -20.57
CA LEU A 104 -2.41 4.91 -20.14
C LEU A 104 -3.60 4.09 -20.65
N ASP A 105 -3.61 3.73 -21.94
CA ASP A 105 -4.69 2.93 -22.53
C ASP A 105 -4.84 1.53 -21.90
N SER A 106 -3.74 0.93 -21.43
CA SER A 106 -3.80 -0.33 -20.67
C SER A 106 -4.52 -0.12 -19.35
N THR A 107 -4.18 0.95 -18.63
CA THR A 107 -4.81 1.28 -17.36
C THR A 107 -6.28 1.67 -17.53
N VAL A 108 -6.63 2.38 -18.60
CA VAL A 108 -8.03 2.68 -18.98
C VAL A 108 -8.82 1.39 -19.23
N THR A 109 -8.23 0.46 -19.98
CA THR A 109 -8.85 -0.85 -20.25
C THR A 109 -9.06 -1.65 -18.98
N ASP A 110 -8.09 -1.63 -18.05
CA ASP A 110 -8.18 -2.32 -16.77
C ASP A 110 -9.30 -1.75 -15.89
N ILE A 111 -9.42 -0.42 -15.81
CA ILE A 111 -10.49 0.27 -15.08
C ILE A 111 -11.87 -0.09 -15.66
N MET A 112 -12.04 0.06 -16.98
CA MET A 112 -13.29 -0.27 -17.66
C MET A 112 -13.68 -1.74 -17.43
N THR A 113 -12.71 -2.65 -17.51
CA THR A 113 -12.94 -4.09 -17.31
C THR A 113 -13.33 -4.38 -15.86
N ALA A 114 -12.63 -3.79 -14.89
CA ALA A 114 -12.89 -4.00 -13.47
C ALA A 114 -14.29 -3.49 -13.06
N GLU A 115 -14.68 -2.29 -13.48
CA GLU A 115 -16.00 -1.74 -13.15
C GLU A 115 -17.11 -2.56 -13.84
N ASN A 116 -16.95 -2.92 -15.11
CA ASN A 116 -17.94 -3.75 -15.80
C ASN A 116 -18.03 -5.18 -15.22
N GLN A 117 -16.96 -5.69 -14.61
CA GLN A 117 -16.99 -6.93 -13.84
C GLN A 117 -17.77 -6.76 -12.53
N ASP A 118 -17.68 -5.60 -11.87
CA ASP A 118 -18.47 -5.28 -10.68
C ASP A 118 -19.98 -5.25 -11.02
N VAL A 119 -20.34 -4.67 -12.16
CA VAL A 119 -21.71 -4.74 -12.72
C VAL A 119 -22.12 -6.21 -12.97
N ALA A 120 -21.29 -6.97 -13.67
CA ALA A 120 -21.59 -8.36 -14.03
C ALA A 120 -21.70 -9.30 -12.82
N SER A 121 -20.95 -9.01 -11.74
CA SER A 121 -21.03 -9.74 -10.47
C SER A 121 -22.25 -9.35 -9.62
N GLY A 122 -23.06 -8.42 -10.12
CA GLY A 122 -24.33 -8.04 -9.52
C GLY A 122 -24.17 -6.98 -8.43
N SER A 123 -23.23 -6.04 -8.57
CA SER A 123 -23.16 -4.85 -7.73
C SER A 123 -24.17 -3.80 -8.23
N PRO A 124 -25.37 -3.64 -7.63
CA PRO A 124 -26.42 -2.78 -8.17
C PRO A 124 -26.12 -1.28 -8.10
N TRP A 125 -24.98 -0.89 -7.51
CA TRP A 125 -24.51 0.49 -7.43
C TRP A 125 -23.41 0.81 -8.46
N SER A 126 -22.79 -0.19 -9.08
CA SER A 126 -21.71 0.00 -10.04
C SER A 126 -22.25 0.54 -11.37
N PRO A 127 -21.75 1.69 -11.88
CA PRO A 127 -22.05 2.13 -13.24
C PRO A 127 -21.42 1.22 -14.31
N GLN A 128 -22.10 1.06 -15.44
CA GLN A 128 -21.48 0.48 -16.62
C GLN A 128 -20.56 1.53 -17.26
N PHE A 129 -19.27 1.22 -17.40
CA PHE A 129 -18.30 2.12 -18.04
C PHE A 129 -18.15 1.83 -19.52
N THR A 130 -18.15 2.89 -20.32
CA THR A 130 -17.54 2.92 -21.66
C THR A 130 -16.04 3.13 -21.55
N HIS A 131 -15.31 3.02 -22.68
CA HIS A 131 -13.88 3.33 -22.72
C HIS A 131 -13.65 4.82 -22.41
N ASP A 132 -14.43 5.72 -23.02
CA ASP A 132 -14.39 7.17 -22.75
C ASP A 132 -14.62 7.49 -21.26
N ASP A 133 -15.53 6.79 -20.58
CA ASP A 133 -15.75 7.01 -19.13
C ASP A 133 -14.50 6.66 -18.31
N ALA A 134 -13.85 5.55 -18.65
CA ALA A 134 -12.62 5.11 -18.00
C ALA A 134 -11.43 6.03 -18.34
N GLU A 135 -11.35 6.54 -19.57
CA GLU A 135 -10.34 7.52 -19.98
C GLU A 135 -10.50 8.83 -19.22
N HIS A 136 -11.71 9.41 -19.21
CA HIS A 136 -11.99 10.63 -18.46
C HIS A 136 -11.73 10.47 -16.95
N LEU A 137 -12.00 9.28 -16.40
CA LEU A 137 -11.64 8.97 -15.02
C LEU A 137 -10.12 8.98 -14.81
N ALA A 138 -9.37 8.31 -15.68
CA ALA A 138 -7.92 8.28 -15.61
C ALA A 138 -7.30 9.68 -15.77
N GLU A 139 -7.80 10.50 -16.70
CA GLU A 139 -7.36 11.88 -16.89
C GLU A 139 -7.65 12.77 -15.67
N ALA A 140 -8.85 12.66 -15.11
CA ALA A 140 -9.21 13.35 -13.88
C ALA A 140 -8.29 12.95 -12.72
N ALA A 141 -7.95 11.66 -12.63
CA ALA A 141 -7.04 11.14 -11.64
C ALA A 141 -5.60 11.65 -11.81
N ILE A 142 -5.07 11.67 -13.04
CA ILE A 142 -3.77 12.27 -13.35
C ILE A 142 -3.72 13.72 -12.89
N GLY A 143 -4.74 14.52 -13.23
CA GLY A 143 -4.82 15.92 -12.84
C GLY A 143 -4.92 16.15 -11.33
N ALA A 144 -5.59 15.25 -10.60
CA ALA A 144 -5.84 15.40 -9.18
C ALA A 144 -4.73 14.83 -8.28
N TYR A 145 -4.25 13.62 -8.58
CA TYR A 145 -3.44 12.78 -7.70
C TYR A 145 -1.97 12.67 -8.13
N CYS A 146 -1.67 12.74 -9.43
CA CYS A 146 -0.30 12.62 -9.93
C CYS A 146 -0.01 13.59 -11.10
N PRO A 147 -0.10 14.92 -10.86
CA PRO A 147 0.01 15.94 -11.91
C PRO A 147 1.39 16.00 -12.58
N SER A 148 2.40 15.31 -12.04
CA SER A 148 3.73 15.18 -12.62
C SER A 148 3.83 14.09 -13.68
N VAL A 149 2.81 13.25 -13.85
CA VAL A 149 2.77 12.24 -14.92
C VAL A 149 2.61 12.97 -16.25
N SER A 150 3.57 12.75 -17.16
CA SER A 150 3.48 13.21 -18.54
C SER A 150 2.33 12.48 -19.24
N ARG A 151 1.41 13.23 -19.84
CA ARG A 151 0.32 12.67 -20.66
C ARG A 151 0.85 12.19 -22.01
#